data_AF-Q8RIY0-F1
#
_entry.id   AF-Q8RIY0-F1
#
_cell.length_a   1.000
_cell.length_b   1.000
_cell.length_c   1.000
_cell.angle_alpha   90.00
_cell.angle_beta   90.00
_cell.angle_gamma   90.00
#
_symmetry.space_group_name_H-M   'P 1'
#
loop_
_entity.id
_entity.type
_entity.pdbx_description
1 polymer ?
#
loop_
_entity_poly.entity_id
_entity_poly.type
_entity_poly.pdbx_seq_one_letter_code
_entity_poly.pdbx_strand_id
1 'polypeptide(L)'
;PLEFDLLFERFLNPERVSMPDFDVDFCMEKRDQVIEHVADMYGRDAVSQIITFGTMAAKAVIRDVGRVLGHPYGFVDRISKLIPPDPGMTLAKAFEAEPQLPEIYEADEEVKALIDMARKLEGVTRNAGKHAGGVVIAPTKITDFAPLYCDEEGKHPVTQFDKSDVEYAGLVKFDFLGLRTLTIINWALEMINKRRAKNGEPPLDIAAIPLDDKKSFDMLQRSETTAVFQLESRGMKDLIKRLQPDCFEDMIALVALFRPGPLQSGMVDNFIDRKHGREEISYPDVQWQHESLKPVLEPTYGIILYQEQVMQIAQVLSGYTLGGADM
;
A
#
# COMPACT_ATOMS: atom_id res chain seq x y z
N PRO A 1 -19.38 -4.92 4.60
CA PRO A 1 -18.59 -4.94 5.85
C PRO A 1 -19.04 -6.09 6.78
N LEU A 2 -20.34 -6.22 7.06
CA LEU A 2 -20.86 -7.28 7.94
C LEU A 2 -20.57 -8.70 7.45
N GLU A 3 -20.68 -8.95 6.15
CA GLU A 3 -20.40 -10.26 5.54
C GLU A 3 -18.95 -10.74 5.77
N PHE A 4 -18.01 -9.82 5.93
CA PHE A 4 -16.58 -10.12 6.14
C PHE A 4 -16.08 -9.68 7.53
N ASP A 5 -17.00 -9.48 8.48
CA ASP A 5 -16.70 -9.08 9.87
C ASP A 5 -15.75 -7.86 10.01
N LEU A 6 -15.84 -6.91 9.07
CA LEU A 6 -15.05 -5.68 9.12
C LEU A 6 -15.60 -4.74 10.21
N LEU A 7 -14.72 -4.32 11.12
CA LEU A 7 -15.07 -3.52 12.29
C LEU A 7 -15.14 -2.02 11.96
N PHE A 8 -16.24 -1.36 12.33
CA PHE A 8 -16.38 0.08 12.13
C PHE A 8 -15.46 0.88 13.05
N GLU A 9 -15.25 0.42 14.27
CA GLU A 9 -14.40 1.06 15.28
C GLU A 9 -12.93 1.10 14.85
N ARG A 10 -12.50 0.19 13.97
CA ARG A 10 -11.17 0.21 13.36
C ARG A 10 -11.02 1.34 12.34
N PHE A 11 -12.14 1.77 11.73
CA PHE A 11 -12.19 2.90 10.80
C PHE A 11 -12.36 4.23 11.55
N LEU A 12 -13.32 4.30 12.48
CA LEU A 12 -13.57 5.47 13.31
C LEU A 12 -13.72 5.05 14.77
N ASN A 13 -12.64 5.22 15.53
CA ASN A 13 -12.62 4.86 16.94
C ASN A 13 -13.35 5.93 17.78
N PRO A 14 -14.45 5.59 18.47
CA PRO A 14 -15.22 6.55 19.28
C PRO A 14 -14.43 7.12 20.47
N GLU A 15 -13.36 6.45 20.89
CA GLU A 15 -12.51 6.84 22.01
C GLU A 15 -11.35 7.75 21.59
N ARG A 16 -11.11 7.91 20.28
CA ARG A 16 -10.04 8.75 19.71
C ARG A 16 -10.62 9.86 18.84
N VAL A 17 -10.36 11.11 19.23
CA VAL A 17 -10.67 12.27 18.39
C VAL A 17 -9.59 12.43 17.32
N SER A 18 -9.77 11.75 16.20
CA SER A 18 -8.97 11.92 14.99
C SER A 18 -9.87 12.00 13.76
N MET A 19 -9.48 12.83 12.79
CA MET A 19 -10.18 12.87 11.51
C MET A 19 -9.93 11.55 10.75
N PRO A 20 -10.98 10.86 10.26
CA PRO A 20 -10.79 9.68 9.44
C PRO A 20 -10.17 10.05 8.09
N ASP A 21 -9.28 9.21 7.58
CA ASP A 21 -8.70 9.35 6.23
C ASP A 21 -9.59 8.60 5.23
N PHE A 22 -9.95 9.25 4.13
CA PHE A 22 -10.75 8.67 3.06
C PHE A 22 -9.94 8.61 1.77
N ASP A 23 -9.54 7.39 1.43
CA ASP A 23 -8.80 7.07 0.23
C ASP A 23 -9.74 6.38 -0.77
N VAL A 24 -9.84 6.91 -1.99
CA VAL A 24 -10.73 6.38 -3.03
C VAL A 24 -9.92 6.09 -4.29
N ASP A 25 -9.99 4.84 -4.74
CA ASP A 25 -9.38 4.38 -5.98
C ASP A 25 -10.29 4.64 -7.19
N PHE A 26 -9.73 5.28 -8.20
CA PHE A 26 -10.39 5.54 -9.48
C PHE A 26 -9.64 4.87 -10.63
N CYS A 27 -10.35 4.68 -11.75
CA CYS A 27 -9.68 4.44 -13.02
C CYS A 27 -8.68 5.57 -13.29
N MET A 28 -7.42 5.21 -13.54
CA MET A 28 -6.32 6.16 -13.71
C MET A 28 -6.61 7.22 -14.79
N GLU A 29 -7.27 6.84 -15.88
CA GLU A 29 -7.63 7.73 -17.00
C GLU A 29 -8.77 8.71 -16.68
N LYS A 30 -9.61 8.38 -15.68
CA LYS A 30 -10.80 9.16 -15.32
C LYS A 30 -10.63 9.91 -14.00
N ARG A 31 -9.55 9.66 -13.26
CA ARG A 31 -9.25 10.30 -11.97
C ARG A 31 -9.29 11.83 -12.06
N ASP A 32 -8.65 12.41 -13.07
CA ASP A 32 -8.58 13.87 -13.21
C ASP A 32 -9.96 14.50 -13.45
N GLN A 33 -10.90 13.76 -14.05
CA GLN A 33 -12.30 14.21 -14.20
C GLN A 33 -13.02 14.31 -12.85
N VAL A 34 -12.68 13.43 -11.89
CA VAL A 34 -13.22 13.48 -10.53
C VAL A 34 -12.65 14.68 -9.77
N ILE A 35 -11.34 14.94 -9.90
CA ILE A 35 -10.71 16.13 -9.32
C ILE A 35 -11.36 17.40 -9.87
N GLU A 36 -11.55 17.47 -11.18
CA GLU A 36 -12.20 18.61 -11.84
C GLU A 36 -13.65 18.78 -11.36
N HIS A 37 -14.41 17.68 -11.25
CA HIS A 37 -15.77 17.72 -10.72
C HIS A 37 -15.83 18.27 -9.28
N VAL A 38 -14.90 17.85 -8.42
CA VAL A 38 -14.78 18.36 -7.05
C VAL A 38 -14.40 19.84 -7.05
N ALA A 39 -13.47 20.25 -7.91
CA ALA A 39 -13.09 21.66 -8.06
C ALA A 39 -14.25 22.54 -8.54
N ASP A 40 -15.07 22.05 -9.47
CA ASP A 40 -16.26 22.77 -9.94
C ASP A 40 -17.37 22.82 -8.87
N MET A 41 -17.49 21.78 -8.03
CA MET A 41 -18.49 21.70 -6.96
C MET A 41 -18.18 22.62 -5.77
N TYR A 42 -16.94 22.59 -5.28
CA TYR A 42 -16.53 23.34 -4.08
C TYR A 42 -15.88 24.69 -4.39
N GLY A 43 -15.59 24.95 -5.68
CA GLY A 43 -14.90 26.15 -6.15
C GLY A 43 -13.41 25.88 -6.38
N ARG A 44 -12.89 26.33 -7.53
CA ARG A 44 -11.49 26.07 -7.92
C ARG A 44 -10.45 26.62 -6.96
N ASP A 45 -10.75 27.73 -6.29
CA ASP A 45 -9.84 28.33 -5.29
C ASP A 45 -9.85 27.56 -3.95
N ALA A 46 -10.84 26.69 -3.73
CA ALA A 46 -11.03 25.90 -2.51
C ALA A 46 -10.44 24.48 -2.63
N VAL A 47 -10.02 24.06 -3.83
CA VAL A 47 -9.55 22.71 -4.11
C VAL A 47 -8.15 22.77 -4.72
N SER A 48 -7.21 22.04 -4.15
CA SER A 48 -5.84 21.97 -4.66
C SER A 48 -5.23 20.60 -4.40
N GLN A 49 -4.20 20.23 -5.17
CA GLN A 49 -3.43 19.02 -4.88
C GLN A 49 -2.34 19.31 -3.86
N ILE A 50 -1.86 18.27 -3.19
CA ILE A 50 -0.79 18.41 -2.18
C ILE A 50 0.57 18.38 -2.87
N ILE A 51 1.52 19.22 -2.47
CA ILE A 51 2.91 19.14 -2.94
C ILE A 51 3.62 17.92 -2.38
N THR A 52 4.57 17.41 -3.13
CA THR A 52 5.55 16.45 -2.62
C THR A 52 6.94 17.03 -2.75
N PHE A 53 7.75 16.86 -1.72
CA PHE A 53 9.16 17.23 -1.74
C PHE A 53 9.98 15.98 -2.00
N GLY A 54 10.59 15.89 -3.19
CA GLY A 54 11.52 14.82 -3.50
C GLY A 54 12.85 15.08 -2.81
N THR A 55 13.23 14.23 -1.87
CA THR A 55 14.53 14.32 -1.18
C THR A 55 15.59 13.44 -1.86
N MET A 56 16.86 13.76 -1.62
CA MET A 56 17.98 12.95 -2.09
C MET A 56 18.08 11.65 -1.26
N ALA A 57 17.45 10.58 -1.75
CA ALA A 57 17.53 9.25 -1.14
C ALA A 57 18.93 8.63 -1.28
N ALA A 58 19.33 7.74 -0.35
CA ALA A 58 20.65 7.12 -0.24
C ALA A 58 21.27 6.67 -1.58
N LYS A 59 20.50 5.94 -2.39
CA LYS A 59 20.95 5.45 -3.70
C LYS A 59 21.09 6.54 -4.75
N ALA A 60 20.19 7.51 -4.75
CA ALA A 60 20.19 8.63 -5.70
C ALA A 60 21.31 9.62 -5.39
N VAL A 61 21.56 9.90 -4.10
CA VAL A 61 22.61 10.83 -3.69
C VAL A 61 24.00 10.33 -4.07
N ILE A 62 24.29 9.03 -3.93
CA ILE A 62 25.54 8.43 -4.42
C ILE A 62 25.70 8.66 -5.93
N ARG A 63 24.63 8.46 -6.70
CA ARG A 63 24.64 8.64 -8.16
C ARG A 63 24.89 10.09 -8.59
N ASP A 64 24.25 11.03 -7.91
CA ASP A 64 24.37 12.44 -8.26
C ASP A 64 25.72 13.03 -7.83
N VAL A 65 26.22 12.70 -6.63
CA VAL A 65 27.57 13.10 -6.19
C VAL A 65 28.63 12.51 -7.10
N GLY A 66 28.51 11.22 -7.44
CA GLY A 66 29.47 10.56 -8.33
C GLY A 66 29.55 11.20 -9.71
N ARG A 67 28.40 11.65 -10.24
CA ARG A 67 28.35 12.41 -11.50
C ARG A 67 29.11 13.75 -11.39
N VAL A 68 28.92 14.47 -10.30
CA VAL A 68 29.58 15.79 -10.08
C VAL A 68 31.10 15.63 -9.90
N LEU A 69 31.54 14.58 -9.22
CA LEU A 69 32.97 14.27 -9.05
C LEU A 69 33.62 13.71 -10.34
N GLY A 70 32.85 13.48 -11.40
CA GLY A 70 33.36 13.00 -12.69
C GLY A 70 33.65 11.48 -12.72
N HIS A 71 33.13 10.71 -11.75
CA HIS A 71 33.32 9.26 -11.75
C HIS A 71 32.54 8.58 -12.88
N PRO A 72 33.08 7.51 -13.50
CA PRO A 72 32.37 6.74 -14.50
C PRO A 72 31.07 6.12 -13.96
N TYR A 73 30.04 6.03 -14.81
CA TYR A 73 28.74 5.45 -14.41
C TYR A 73 28.85 4.06 -13.79
N GLY A 74 29.69 3.18 -14.36
CA GLY A 74 29.87 1.81 -13.85
C GLY A 74 30.46 1.76 -12.43
N PHE A 75 31.35 2.69 -12.09
CA PHE A 75 31.91 2.82 -10.73
C PHE A 75 30.81 3.18 -9.73
N VAL A 76 30.03 4.20 -10.06
CA VAL A 76 28.97 4.72 -9.18
C VAL A 76 27.79 3.75 -9.07
N ASP A 77 27.40 3.11 -10.17
CA ASP A 77 26.30 2.14 -10.17
C ASP A 77 26.62 0.93 -9.30
N ARG A 78 27.87 0.43 -9.32
CA ARG A 78 28.35 -0.66 -8.46
C ARG A 78 28.14 -0.32 -6.98
N ILE A 79 28.56 0.87 -6.55
CA ILE A 79 28.41 1.31 -5.15
C ILE A 79 26.93 1.49 -4.81
N SER A 80 26.15 2.11 -5.71
CA SER A 80 24.72 2.36 -5.50
C SER A 80 23.88 1.08 -5.38
N LYS A 81 24.35 -0.04 -5.94
CA LYS A 81 23.69 -1.36 -5.86
C LYS A 81 23.91 -2.07 -4.53
N LEU A 82 24.92 -1.66 -3.76
CA LEU A 82 25.13 -2.16 -2.40
C LEU A 82 24.15 -1.57 -1.39
N ILE A 83 23.48 -0.46 -1.73
CA ILE A 83 22.41 0.10 -0.90
C ILE A 83 21.20 -0.82 -0.97
N PRO A 84 20.76 -1.41 0.17
CA PRO A 84 19.60 -2.28 0.18
C PRO A 84 18.33 -1.55 -0.28
N PRO A 85 17.40 -2.25 -0.97
CA PRO A 85 16.23 -1.62 -1.58
C PRO A 85 15.09 -1.32 -0.59
N ASP A 86 15.32 -1.49 0.70
CA ASP A 86 14.29 -1.32 1.73
C ASP A 86 13.69 0.10 1.73
N PRO A 87 12.36 0.23 1.91
CA PRO A 87 11.72 1.53 2.06
C PRO A 87 12.32 2.33 3.23
N GLY A 88 12.61 3.61 3.00
CA GLY A 88 13.20 4.47 4.04
C GLY A 88 14.65 4.14 4.40
N MET A 89 15.37 3.44 3.51
CA MET A 89 16.81 3.21 3.65
C MET A 89 17.60 4.52 3.59
N THR A 90 18.53 4.66 4.53
CA THR A 90 19.50 5.77 4.61
C THR A 90 20.91 5.24 4.45
N LEU A 91 21.89 6.10 4.15
CA LEU A 91 23.30 5.71 4.09
C LEU A 91 23.77 5.14 5.43
N ALA A 92 23.31 5.68 6.56
CA ALA A 92 23.64 5.14 7.88
C ALA A 92 23.17 3.69 8.04
N LYS A 93 21.88 3.42 7.76
CA LYS A 93 21.32 2.07 7.84
C LYS A 93 21.95 1.11 6.84
N ALA A 94 22.26 1.59 5.64
CA ALA A 94 22.90 0.76 4.61
C ALA A 94 24.30 0.28 5.05
N PHE A 95 25.08 1.16 5.68
CA PHE A 95 26.41 0.81 6.21
C PHE A 95 26.37 -0.20 7.37
N GLU A 96 25.26 -0.25 8.12
CA GLU A 96 25.04 -1.26 9.15
C GLU A 96 24.59 -2.60 8.56
N ALA A 97 23.80 -2.56 7.48
CA ALA A 97 23.19 -3.74 6.87
C ALA A 97 24.08 -4.47 5.85
N GLU A 98 24.95 -3.76 5.14
CA GLU A 98 25.82 -4.32 4.08
C GLU A 98 27.31 -4.17 4.46
N PRO A 99 27.97 -5.26 4.90
CA PRO A 99 29.37 -5.24 5.33
C PRO A 99 30.36 -4.77 4.25
N GLN A 100 30.05 -4.94 2.97
CA GLN A 100 30.93 -4.49 1.89
C GLN A 100 31.05 -2.97 1.83
N LEU A 101 30.03 -2.21 2.29
CA LEU A 101 30.06 -0.74 2.25
C LEU A 101 31.17 -0.15 3.15
N PRO A 102 31.29 -0.53 4.44
CA PRO A 102 32.46 -0.18 5.26
C PRO A 102 33.80 -0.59 4.65
N GLU A 103 33.89 -1.79 4.06
CA GLU A 103 35.15 -2.30 3.48
C GLU A 103 35.63 -1.42 2.33
N ILE A 104 34.76 -1.11 1.36
CA ILE A 104 35.14 -0.26 0.22
C ILE A 104 35.34 1.20 0.62
N TYR A 105 34.66 1.65 1.68
CA TYR A 105 34.80 3.00 2.23
C TYR A 105 36.18 3.23 2.86
N GLU A 106 36.74 2.22 3.55
CA GLU A 106 38.08 2.33 4.13
C GLU A 106 39.20 1.98 3.13
N ALA A 107 38.92 1.16 2.11
CA ALA A 107 39.93 0.71 1.16
C ALA A 107 40.21 1.70 0.02
N ASP A 108 39.25 2.54 -0.36
CA ASP A 108 39.33 3.39 -1.56
C ASP A 108 39.04 4.86 -1.22
N GLU A 109 40.04 5.73 -1.40
CA GLU A 109 39.92 7.17 -1.12
C GLU A 109 38.88 7.87 -2.00
N GLU A 110 38.67 7.42 -3.24
CA GLU A 110 37.64 7.97 -4.12
C GLU A 110 36.24 7.62 -3.60
N VAL A 111 36.04 6.39 -3.14
CA VAL A 111 34.78 5.94 -2.52
C VAL A 111 34.52 6.70 -1.22
N LYS A 112 35.57 6.90 -0.40
CA LYS A 112 35.47 7.66 0.84
C LYS A 112 34.98 9.09 0.60
N ALA A 113 35.62 9.79 -0.33
CA ALA A 113 35.24 11.16 -0.70
C ALA A 113 33.80 11.24 -1.25
N LEU A 114 33.42 10.27 -2.09
CA LEU A 114 32.07 10.15 -2.63
C LEU A 114 31.02 10.00 -1.51
N ILE A 115 31.22 9.04 -0.60
CA ILE A 115 30.28 8.75 0.48
C ILE A 115 30.20 9.88 1.50
N ASP A 116 31.33 10.49 1.86
CA ASP A 116 31.35 11.60 2.83
C ASP A 116 30.57 12.81 2.31
N MET A 117 30.66 13.08 1.00
CA MET A 117 29.84 14.12 0.38
C MET A 117 28.37 13.69 0.28
N ALA A 118 28.10 12.43 -0.06
CA ALA A 118 26.74 11.90 -0.12
C ALA A 118 26.01 11.98 1.22
N ARG A 119 26.70 11.70 2.34
CA ARG A 119 26.15 11.84 3.70
C ARG A 119 25.73 13.27 4.04
N LYS A 120 26.43 14.28 3.50
CA LYS A 120 26.08 15.70 3.71
C LYS A 120 24.86 16.14 2.91
N LEU A 121 24.56 15.47 1.80
CA LEU A 121 23.48 15.81 0.88
C LEU A 121 22.25 14.90 1.02
N GLU A 122 22.38 13.75 1.67
CA GLU A 122 21.26 12.85 1.95
C GLU A 122 20.13 13.61 2.68
N GLY A 123 18.90 13.44 2.22
CA GLY A 123 17.73 14.07 2.80
C GLY A 123 17.48 15.51 2.36
N VAL A 124 18.41 16.17 1.66
CA VAL A 124 18.18 17.51 1.11
C VAL A 124 17.05 17.47 0.07
N THR A 125 16.14 18.45 0.13
CA THR A 125 15.06 18.61 -0.84
C THR A 125 15.63 19.01 -2.20
N ARG A 126 15.30 18.22 -3.23
CA ARG A 126 15.80 18.39 -4.59
C ARG A 126 14.77 19.05 -5.51
N ASN A 127 13.50 18.71 -5.36
CA ASN A 127 12.44 19.22 -6.23
C ASN A 127 11.09 19.25 -5.51
N ALA A 128 10.20 20.07 -6.06
CA ALA A 128 8.78 20.06 -5.78
C ALA A 128 8.04 19.26 -6.86
N GLY A 129 7.16 18.37 -6.44
CA GLY A 129 6.27 17.58 -7.28
C GLY A 129 4.83 17.67 -6.79
N LYS A 130 3.95 16.89 -7.41
CA LYS A 130 2.54 16.77 -6.99
C LYS A 130 2.34 15.42 -6.31
N HIS A 131 1.52 15.37 -5.27
CA HIS A 131 1.12 14.13 -4.62
C HIS A 131 0.33 13.27 -5.61
N ALA A 132 0.68 11.98 -5.68
CA ALA A 132 0.09 11.06 -6.63
C ALA A 132 -1.41 10.84 -6.35
N GLY A 133 -1.87 11.03 -5.10
CA GLY A 133 -3.28 10.90 -4.70
C GLY A 133 -3.90 12.18 -4.11
N GLY A 134 -3.07 13.08 -3.57
CA GLY A 134 -3.49 13.97 -2.48
C GLY A 134 -4.21 15.20 -2.99
N VAL A 135 -5.43 15.37 -2.51
CA VAL A 135 -6.32 16.50 -2.78
C VAL A 135 -6.75 17.10 -1.46
N VAL A 136 -6.79 18.42 -1.41
CA VAL A 136 -7.25 19.20 -0.27
C VAL A 136 -8.50 19.97 -0.67
N ILE A 137 -9.47 19.99 0.23
CA ILE A 137 -10.69 20.80 0.11
C ILE A 137 -10.76 21.72 1.33
N ALA A 138 -10.70 23.03 1.08
CA ALA A 138 -10.84 24.06 2.10
C ALA A 138 -12.29 24.57 2.19
N PRO A 139 -12.72 25.10 3.35
CA PRO A 139 -14.04 25.73 3.49
C PRO A 139 -14.15 27.09 2.75
N THR A 140 -13.03 27.74 2.49
CA THR A 140 -12.91 29.01 1.74
C THR A 140 -11.82 28.87 0.68
N LYS A 141 -10.86 29.80 0.57
CA LYS A 141 -9.73 29.67 -0.36
C LYS A 141 -8.60 28.91 0.30
N ILE A 142 -7.87 28.09 -0.45
CA ILE A 142 -6.69 27.37 0.05
C ILE A 142 -5.67 28.36 0.64
N THR A 143 -5.52 29.54 0.01
CA THR A 143 -4.61 30.61 0.45
C THR A 143 -4.93 31.22 1.81
N ASP A 144 -6.14 30.99 2.34
CA ASP A 144 -6.50 31.42 3.70
C ASP A 144 -5.80 30.54 4.76
N PHE A 145 -5.30 29.37 4.36
CA PHE A 145 -4.70 28.35 5.24
C PHE A 145 -3.27 27.97 4.85
N ALA A 146 -2.95 27.91 3.55
CA ALA A 146 -1.66 27.45 3.03
C ALA A 146 -1.23 28.24 1.79
N PRO A 147 0.07 28.56 1.63
CA PRO A 147 0.59 29.14 0.39
C PRO A 147 0.47 28.13 -0.77
N LEU A 148 0.41 28.64 -2.00
CA LEU A 148 0.31 27.83 -3.22
C LEU A 148 1.62 27.85 -4.01
N TYR A 149 1.94 26.74 -4.64
CA TYR A 149 2.96 26.58 -5.67
C TYR A 149 2.25 26.33 -7.01
N CYS A 150 2.68 26.99 -8.08
CA CYS A 150 2.08 26.86 -9.40
C CYS A 150 3.19 26.84 -10.46
N ASP A 151 2.82 26.46 -11.69
CA ASP A 151 3.73 26.61 -12.82
C ASP A 151 3.97 28.10 -13.17
N GLU A 152 4.91 28.37 -14.09
CA GLU A 152 5.30 29.73 -14.46
C GLU A 152 4.12 30.57 -15.02
N GLU A 153 3.08 29.92 -15.54
CA GLU A 153 1.86 30.57 -16.04
C GLU A 153 0.79 30.76 -14.95
N GLY A 154 1.08 30.36 -13.71
CA GLY A 154 0.15 30.42 -12.58
C GLY A 154 -0.92 29.33 -12.61
N LYS A 155 -0.74 28.28 -13.42
CA LYS A 155 -1.69 27.17 -13.54
C LYS A 155 -1.31 26.01 -12.62
N HIS A 156 -2.27 25.11 -12.46
CA HIS A 156 -2.16 23.88 -11.67
C HIS A 156 -1.63 24.06 -10.25
N PRO A 157 -2.30 24.90 -9.43
CA PRO A 157 -1.85 25.19 -8.08
C PRO A 157 -1.83 23.93 -7.22
N VAL A 158 -0.75 23.77 -6.44
CA VAL A 158 -0.61 22.79 -5.37
C VAL A 158 -0.30 23.50 -4.06
N THR A 159 -0.72 22.94 -2.92
CA THR A 159 -0.37 23.49 -1.60
C THR A 159 1.14 23.46 -1.39
N GLN A 160 1.77 24.50 -0.85
CA GLN A 160 3.19 24.45 -0.48
C GLN A 160 3.47 23.64 0.80
N PHE A 161 2.42 23.35 1.56
CA PHE A 161 2.45 22.44 2.69
C PHE A 161 2.35 21.00 2.20
N ASP A 162 3.20 20.14 2.75
CA ASP A 162 3.15 18.70 2.50
C ASP A 162 1.98 18.04 3.24
N LYS A 163 1.87 16.71 3.15
CA LYS A 163 0.77 15.95 3.78
C LYS A 163 0.58 16.30 5.25
N SER A 164 1.66 16.34 6.03
CA SER A 164 1.59 16.55 7.47
C SER A 164 1.27 17.99 7.82
N ASP A 165 1.84 18.94 7.08
CA ASP A 165 1.61 20.37 7.32
C ASP A 165 0.17 20.80 6.94
N VAL A 166 -0.42 20.19 5.90
CA VAL A 166 -1.83 20.40 5.51
C VAL A 166 -2.77 19.93 6.62
N GLU A 167 -2.55 18.72 7.15
CA GLU A 167 -3.35 18.18 8.26
C GLU A 167 -3.19 19.04 9.52
N TYR A 168 -1.97 19.50 9.82
CA TYR A 168 -1.70 20.39 10.95
C TYR A 168 -2.37 21.76 10.81
N ALA A 169 -2.47 22.28 9.59
CA ALA A 169 -3.21 23.51 9.29
C ALA A 169 -4.74 23.35 9.41
N GLY A 170 -5.24 22.14 9.67
CA GLY A 170 -6.66 21.84 9.85
C GLY A 170 -7.42 21.68 8.53
N LEU A 171 -6.71 21.48 7.42
CA LEU A 171 -7.32 21.23 6.12
C LEU A 171 -7.71 19.76 5.97
N VAL A 172 -8.82 19.51 5.29
CA VAL A 172 -9.30 18.15 5.05
C VAL A 172 -8.59 17.58 3.83
N LYS A 173 -7.92 16.44 4.04
CA LYS A 173 -7.17 15.69 3.03
C LYS A 173 -8.04 14.55 2.49
N PHE A 174 -7.98 14.32 1.19
CA PHE A 174 -8.51 13.13 0.52
C PHE A 174 -7.44 12.57 -0.41
N ASP A 175 -7.29 11.26 -0.49
CA ASP A 175 -6.46 10.65 -1.54
C ASP A 175 -7.35 10.07 -2.64
N PHE A 176 -7.30 10.70 -3.81
CA PHE A 176 -7.90 10.17 -5.04
C PHE A 176 -6.81 9.43 -5.79
N LEU A 177 -6.76 8.11 -5.65
CA LEU A 177 -5.71 7.29 -6.24
C LEU A 177 -6.09 6.83 -7.64
N GLY A 178 -5.13 6.85 -8.56
CA GLY A 178 -5.30 6.27 -9.90
C GLY A 178 -4.83 4.82 -9.92
N LEU A 179 -5.77 3.87 -9.95
CA LEU A 179 -5.45 2.44 -9.94
C LEU A 179 -5.52 1.85 -11.35
N ARG A 180 -4.36 1.41 -11.87
CA ARG A 180 -4.26 0.80 -13.21
C ARG A 180 -5.16 -0.42 -13.38
N THR A 181 -5.37 -1.19 -12.31
CA THR A 181 -6.27 -2.36 -12.31
C THR A 181 -7.68 -1.98 -12.71
N LEU A 182 -8.21 -0.87 -12.18
CA LEU A 182 -9.56 -0.38 -12.54
C LEU A 182 -9.63 0.06 -14.00
N THR A 183 -8.56 0.63 -14.54
CA THR A 183 -8.47 0.95 -15.97
C THR A 183 -8.52 -0.30 -16.85
N ILE A 184 -7.74 -1.34 -16.50
CA ILE A 184 -7.73 -2.61 -17.24
C ILE A 184 -9.11 -3.29 -17.18
N ILE A 185 -9.75 -3.28 -16.00
CA ILE A 185 -11.12 -3.80 -15.83
C ILE A 185 -12.10 -3.01 -16.70
N ASN A 186 -12.04 -1.68 -16.72
CA ASN A 186 -12.91 -0.85 -17.57
C ASN A 186 -12.75 -1.22 -19.06
N TRP A 187 -11.52 -1.37 -19.55
CA TRP A 187 -11.29 -1.80 -20.94
C TRP A 187 -11.84 -3.20 -21.22
N ALA A 188 -11.69 -4.14 -20.28
CA ALA A 188 -12.25 -5.49 -20.40
C ALA A 188 -13.78 -5.45 -20.49
N LEU A 189 -14.44 -4.67 -19.62
CA LEU A 189 -15.90 -4.47 -19.64
C LEU A 189 -16.36 -3.86 -20.96
N GLU A 190 -15.67 -2.83 -21.47
CA GLU A 190 -16.00 -2.22 -22.77
C GLU A 190 -15.91 -3.23 -23.93
N MET A 191 -14.87 -4.07 -23.95
CA MET A 191 -14.70 -5.10 -24.97
C MET A 191 -15.78 -6.18 -24.88
N ILE A 192 -16.09 -6.66 -23.68
CA ILE A 192 -17.11 -7.67 -23.43
C ILE A 192 -18.49 -7.12 -23.82
N ASN A 193 -18.82 -5.91 -23.40
CA ASN A 193 -20.13 -5.29 -23.64
C ASN A 193 -20.36 -4.97 -25.12
N LYS A 194 -19.31 -4.61 -25.88
CA LYS A 194 -19.40 -4.51 -27.34
C LYS A 194 -19.79 -5.84 -28.00
N ARG A 195 -19.34 -6.98 -27.46
CA ARG A 195 -19.72 -8.31 -27.96
C ARG A 195 -21.13 -8.69 -27.52
N ARG A 196 -21.48 -8.49 -26.25
CA ARG A 196 -22.82 -8.74 -25.70
C ARG A 196 -23.90 -7.98 -26.47
N ALA A 197 -23.67 -6.69 -26.75
CA ALA A 197 -24.58 -5.87 -27.55
C ALA A 197 -24.85 -6.45 -28.95
N LYS A 198 -23.84 -7.03 -29.60
CA LYS A 198 -24.01 -7.71 -30.90
C LYS A 198 -24.86 -8.99 -30.81
N ASN A 199 -24.87 -9.63 -29.65
CA ASN A 199 -25.66 -10.84 -29.38
C ASN A 199 -27.04 -10.53 -28.79
N GLY A 200 -27.39 -9.26 -28.57
CA GLY A 200 -28.64 -8.88 -27.88
C GLY A 200 -28.64 -9.17 -26.37
N GLU A 201 -27.47 -9.35 -25.77
CA GLU A 201 -27.32 -9.58 -24.33
C GLU A 201 -27.18 -8.24 -23.57
N PRO A 202 -27.68 -8.14 -22.33
CA PRO A 202 -27.49 -6.95 -21.51
C PRO A 202 -26.01 -6.74 -21.14
N PRO A 203 -25.59 -5.48 -20.88
CA PRO A 203 -24.23 -5.20 -20.44
C PRO A 203 -23.90 -5.96 -19.14
N LEU A 204 -22.66 -6.42 -19.04
CA LEU A 204 -22.13 -7.06 -17.85
C LEU A 204 -22.05 -6.04 -16.71
N ASP A 205 -22.73 -6.35 -15.61
CA ASP A 205 -22.56 -5.68 -14.33
C ASP A 205 -21.48 -6.40 -13.53
N ILE A 206 -20.40 -5.69 -13.22
CA ILE A 206 -19.28 -6.23 -12.46
C ILE A 206 -19.64 -6.48 -11.00
N ALA A 207 -20.52 -5.66 -10.42
CA ALA A 207 -20.92 -5.78 -9.02
C ALA A 207 -21.82 -6.99 -8.76
N ALA A 208 -22.39 -7.56 -9.82
CA ALA A 208 -23.24 -8.75 -9.78
C ALA A 208 -22.46 -10.05 -10.04
N ILE A 209 -21.14 -10.01 -10.20
CA ILE A 209 -20.32 -11.21 -10.40
C ILE A 209 -20.27 -12.00 -9.08
N PRO A 210 -20.62 -13.29 -9.08
CA PRO A 210 -20.60 -14.11 -7.87
C PRO A 210 -19.16 -14.34 -7.38
N LEU A 211 -18.98 -14.32 -6.07
CA LEU A 211 -17.66 -14.51 -5.42
C LEU A 211 -17.26 -15.98 -5.29
N ASP A 212 -18.16 -16.91 -5.60
CA ASP A 212 -17.98 -18.37 -5.54
C ASP A 212 -17.82 -19.02 -6.93
N ASP A 213 -17.44 -18.26 -7.96
CA ASP A 213 -17.27 -18.80 -9.31
C ASP A 213 -16.15 -19.84 -9.37
N LYS A 214 -16.57 -21.12 -9.46
CA LYS A 214 -15.67 -22.27 -9.50
C LYS A 214 -14.60 -22.16 -10.59
N LYS A 215 -14.91 -21.63 -11.77
CA LYS A 215 -13.93 -21.53 -12.88
C LYS A 215 -12.80 -20.57 -12.54
N SER A 216 -13.11 -19.49 -11.83
CA SER A 216 -12.13 -18.53 -11.33
C SER A 216 -11.20 -19.18 -10.30
N PHE A 217 -11.75 -19.96 -9.35
CA PHE A 217 -10.93 -20.71 -8.40
C PHE A 217 -10.11 -21.83 -9.05
N ASP A 218 -10.68 -22.57 -10.00
CA ASP A 218 -9.95 -23.61 -10.74
C ASP A 218 -8.72 -23.00 -11.47
N MET A 219 -8.87 -21.80 -12.05
CA MET A 219 -7.76 -21.06 -12.67
C MET A 219 -6.71 -20.62 -11.64
N LEU A 220 -7.17 -20.09 -10.50
CA LEU A 220 -6.31 -19.68 -9.40
C LEU A 220 -5.51 -20.86 -8.85
N GLN A 221 -6.14 -22.01 -8.60
CA GLN A 221 -5.49 -23.23 -8.09
C GLN A 221 -4.44 -23.80 -9.06
N ARG A 222 -4.63 -23.64 -10.38
CA ARG A 222 -3.61 -23.93 -11.40
C ARG A 222 -2.47 -22.90 -11.44
N SER A 223 -2.54 -21.85 -10.63
CA SER A 223 -1.58 -20.73 -10.55
C SER A 223 -1.41 -19.97 -11.86
N GLU A 224 -2.48 -19.92 -12.66
CA GLU A 224 -2.57 -19.19 -13.92
C GLU A 224 -2.83 -17.69 -13.67
N THR A 225 -2.06 -17.07 -12.77
CA THR A 225 -2.31 -15.71 -12.25
C THR A 225 -1.47 -14.61 -12.92
N THR A 226 -0.94 -14.86 -14.12
CA THR A 226 -0.25 -13.81 -14.88
C THR A 226 -1.20 -12.66 -15.17
N ALA A 227 -0.78 -11.42 -14.85
CA ALA A 227 -1.61 -10.22 -14.91
C ALA A 227 -2.89 -10.23 -14.05
N VAL A 228 -2.99 -11.11 -13.04
CA VAL A 228 -4.04 -11.03 -12.01
C VAL A 228 -3.53 -10.14 -10.89
N PHE A 229 -4.31 -9.10 -10.55
CA PHE A 229 -3.93 -8.10 -9.57
C PHE A 229 -3.53 -8.72 -8.23
N GLN A 230 -2.43 -8.24 -7.64
CA GLN A 230 -1.78 -8.76 -6.42
C GLN A 230 -1.23 -10.20 -6.48
N LEU A 231 -1.64 -11.01 -7.45
CA LEU A 231 -1.37 -12.46 -7.48
C LEU A 231 -0.30 -12.90 -8.48
N GLU A 232 0.40 -11.96 -9.12
CA GLU A 232 1.29 -12.23 -10.25
C GLU A 232 2.69 -12.74 -9.87
N SER A 233 3.20 -12.34 -8.69
CA SER A 233 4.60 -12.59 -8.32
C SER A 233 4.93 -14.08 -8.23
N ARG A 234 6.18 -14.45 -8.49
CA ARG A 234 6.61 -15.86 -8.42
C ARG A 234 6.35 -16.46 -7.04
N GLY A 235 6.74 -15.76 -5.98
CA GLY A 235 6.50 -16.24 -4.61
C GLY A 235 5.01 -16.40 -4.30
N MET A 236 4.18 -15.50 -4.80
CA MET A 236 2.73 -15.59 -4.63
C MET A 236 2.14 -16.78 -5.38
N LYS A 237 2.59 -17.05 -6.62
CA LYS A 237 2.22 -18.25 -7.37
C LYS A 237 2.61 -19.53 -6.64
N ASP A 238 3.81 -19.57 -6.06
CA ASP A 238 4.25 -20.73 -5.28
C ASP A 238 3.41 -20.90 -4.00
N LEU A 239 3.01 -19.80 -3.36
CA LEU A 239 2.09 -19.83 -2.22
C LEU A 239 0.70 -20.34 -2.61
N ILE A 240 0.14 -19.88 -3.73
CA ILE A 240 -1.15 -20.35 -4.26
C ILE A 240 -1.13 -21.86 -4.50
N LYS A 241 -0.05 -22.40 -5.09
CA LYS A 241 0.09 -23.85 -5.31
C LYS A 241 0.01 -24.64 -4.01
N ARG A 242 0.62 -24.13 -2.94
CA ARG A 242 0.64 -24.79 -1.63
C ARG A 242 -0.68 -24.64 -0.89
N LEU A 243 -1.27 -23.45 -0.95
CA LEU A 243 -2.52 -23.12 -0.25
C LEU A 243 -3.75 -23.76 -0.90
N GLN A 244 -3.79 -23.82 -2.23
CA GLN A 244 -4.97 -24.24 -3.01
C GLN A 244 -6.26 -23.48 -2.57
N PRO A 245 -6.32 -22.15 -2.74
CA PRO A 245 -7.49 -21.36 -2.36
C PRO A 245 -8.74 -21.81 -3.13
N ASP A 246 -9.86 -22.01 -2.42
CA ASP A 246 -11.13 -22.50 -2.99
C ASP A 246 -12.36 -21.68 -2.58
N CYS A 247 -12.19 -20.67 -1.73
CA CYS A 247 -13.19 -19.65 -1.44
C CYS A 247 -12.59 -18.23 -1.43
N PHE A 248 -13.45 -17.21 -1.32
CA PHE A 248 -13.02 -15.82 -1.36
C PHE A 248 -12.19 -15.43 -0.13
N GLU A 249 -12.53 -15.96 1.04
CA GLU A 249 -11.81 -15.75 2.31
C GLU A 249 -10.36 -16.23 2.22
N ASP A 250 -10.10 -17.33 1.51
CA ASP A 250 -8.73 -17.77 1.25
C ASP A 250 -7.94 -16.76 0.41
N MET A 251 -8.59 -16.08 -0.54
CA MET A 251 -7.91 -15.05 -1.34
C MET A 251 -7.54 -13.85 -0.46
N ILE A 252 -8.40 -13.47 0.48
CA ILE A 252 -8.12 -12.42 1.47
C ILE A 252 -6.92 -12.85 2.33
N ALA A 253 -6.97 -14.07 2.88
CA ALA A 253 -5.91 -14.62 3.71
C ALA A 253 -4.58 -14.74 2.95
N LEU A 254 -4.62 -15.19 1.70
CA LEU A 254 -3.45 -15.32 0.83
C LEU A 254 -2.68 -13.99 0.68
N VAL A 255 -3.40 -12.89 0.44
CA VAL A 255 -2.80 -11.55 0.32
C VAL A 255 -2.24 -11.06 1.65
N ALA A 256 -2.92 -11.35 2.77
CA ALA A 256 -2.43 -11.00 4.10
C ALA A 256 -1.17 -11.78 4.49
N LEU A 257 -1.12 -13.08 4.17
CA LEU A 257 0.00 -13.99 4.44
C LEU A 257 1.25 -13.66 3.61
N PHE A 258 1.09 -13.12 2.40
CA PHE A 258 2.22 -12.78 1.52
C PHE A 258 2.87 -11.42 1.88
N ARG A 259 3.22 -11.25 3.15
CA ARG A 259 3.92 -10.09 3.70
C ARG A 259 5.17 -10.54 4.47
N PRO A 260 6.22 -9.70 4.58
CA PRO A 260 7.48 -10.11 5.21
C PRO A 260 7.33 -10.71 6.61
N GLY A 261 6.47 -10.13 7.46
CA GLY A 261 6.23 -10.63 8.82
C GLY A 261 5.68 -12.06 8.85
N PRO A 262 4.48 -12.32 8.29
CA PRO A 262 3.91 -13.67 8.24
C PRO A 262 4.80 -14.70 7.51
N LEU A 263 5.51 -14.30 6.44
CA LEU A 263 6.41 -15.20 5.72
C LEU A 263 7.61 -15.66 6.57
N GLN A 264 8.06 -14.85 7.54
CA GLN A 264 9.22 -15.15 8.38
C GLN A 264 8.84 -15.86 9.68
N SER A 265 7.58 -15.84 10.10
CA SER A 265 7.13 -16.36 11.40
C SER A 265 6.70 -17.83 11.39
N GLY A 266 6.72 -18.50 10.24
CA GLY A 266 6.19 -19.86 10.08
C GLY A 266 4.65 -19.92 10.02
N MET A 267 3.97 -18.77 10.18
CA MET A 267 2.51 -18.66 10.15
C MET A 267 1.90 -19.19 8.85
N VAL A 268 2.58 -18.98 7.73
CA VAL A 268 2.15 -19.46 6.41
C VAL A 268 2.07 -20.98 6.36
N ASP A 269 3.03 -21.67 6.96
CA ASP A 269 3.09 -23.13 6.94
C ASP A 269 1.97 -23.72 7.79
N ASN A 270 1.76 -23.19 9.00
CA ASN A 270 0.65 -23.59 9.87
C ASN A 270 -0.71 -23.35 9.19
N PHE A 271 -0.91 -22.21 8.51
CA PHE A 271 -2.18 -21.92 7.82
C PHE A 271 -2.48 -22.97 6.77
N ILE A 272 -1.47 -23.29 5.95
CA ILE A 272 -1.58 -24.27 4.88
C ILE A 272 -1.80 -25.67 5.48
N ASP A 273 -1.06 -26.06 6.51
CA ASP A 273 -1.17 -27.38 7.12
C ASP A 273 -2.51 -27.59 7.82
N ARG A 274 -3.03 -26.58 8.53
CA ARG A 274 -4.37 -26.62 9.13
C ARG A 274 -5.47 -26.65 8.09
N LYS A 275 -5.37 -25.84 7.03
CA LYS A 275 -6.32 -25.88 5.89
C LYS A 275 -6.42 -27.28 5.29
N HIS A 276 -5.28 -27.95 5.10
CA HIS A 276 -5.22 -29.29 4.51
C HIS A 276 -5.42 -30.43 5.52
N GLY A 277 -5.70 -30.12 6.80
CA GLY A 277 -5.89 -31.11 7.86
C GLY A 277 -4.63 -31.91 8.21
N ARG A 278 -3.44 -31.39 7.91
CA ARG A 278 -2.14 -31.95 8.30
C ARG A 278 -1.72 -31.55 9.72
N GLU A 279 -2.26 -30.44 10.20
CA GLU A 279 -2.15 -29.96 11.58
C GLU A 279 -3.55 -29.84 12.19
N GLU A 280 -3.67 -30.15 13.48
CA GLU A 280 -4.93 -29.98 14.22
C GLU A 280 -5.22 -28.49 14.43
N ILE A 281 -6.46 -28.07 14.16
CA ILE A 281 -6.87 -26.67 14.32
C ILE A 281 -6.93 -26.31 15.81
N SER A 282 -6.17 -25.29 16.20
CA SER A 282 -6.15 -24.74 17.56
C SER A 282 -6.45 -23.24 17.54
N TYR A 283 -7.06 -22.71 18.60
CA TYR A 283 -7.57 -21.33 18.65
C TYR A 283 -6.89 -20.52 19.77
N PRO A 284 -5.69 -19.94 19.57
CA PRO A 284 -4.87 -19.96 18.34
C PRO A 284 -3.76 -21.02 18.30
N ASP A 285 -3.41 -21.56 19.47
CA ASP A 285 -2.25 -22.43 19.68
C ASP A 285 -2.64 -23.65 20.52
N VAL A 286 -1.95 -24.77 20.33
CA VAL A 286 -2.25 -26.04 21.02
C VAL A 286 -2.21 -25.89 22.54
N GLN A 287 -1.25 -25.11 23.06
CA GLN A 287 -1.05 -24.92 24.50
C GLN A 287 -1.91 -23.78 25.07
N TRP A 288 -2.13 -22.73 24.29
CA TRP A 288 -2.74 -21.48 24.73
C TRP A 288 -4.10 -21.20 24.06
N GLN A 289 -4.90 -22.25 23.82
CA GLN A 289 -6.22 -22.13 23.20
C GLN A 289 -7.34 -21.83 24.20
N HIS A 290 -8.38 -21.17 23.70
CA HIS A 290 -9.61 -20.92 24.45
C HIS A 290 -10.84 -21.04 23.54
N GLU A 291 -11.88 -21.78 23.96
CA GLU A 291 -13.06 -22.08 23.12
C GLU A 291 -13.78 -20.83 22.61
N SER A 292 -13.79 -19.76 23.41
CA SER A 292 -14.42 -18.49 23.03
C SER A 292 -13.75 -17.79 21.85
N LEU A 293 -12.52 -18.18 21.49
CA LEU A 293 -11.81 -17.62 20.33
C LEU A 293 -12.19 -18.30 19.01
N LYS A 294 -12.88 -19.44 19.06
CA LYS A 294 -13.29 -20.18 17.87
C LYS A 294 -14.07 -19.30 16.88
N PRO A 295 -15.11 -18.54 17.27
CA PRO A 295 -15.86 -17.71 16.32
C PRO A 295 -15.00 -16.64 15.63
N VAL A 296 -13.95 -16.13 16.30
CA VAL A 296 -13.08 -15.06 15.78
C VAL A 296 -12.04 -15.60 14.79
N LEU A 297 -11.54 -16.81 15.04
CA LEU A 297 -10.38 -17.36 14.35
C LEU A 297 -10.72 -18.53 13.41
N GLU A 298 -11.95 -19.03 13.41
CA GLU A 298 -12.42 -20.08 12.50
C GLU A 298 -12.18 -19.75 11.01
N PRO A 299 -12.45 -18.52 10.51
CA PRO A 299 -12.19 -18.16 9.11
C PRO A 299 -10.71 -18.23 8.69
N THR A 300 -9.78 -18.22 9.65
CA THR A 300 -8.34 -18.25 9.42
C THR A 300 -7.68 -19.50 9.99
N TYR A 301 -8.45 -20.59 10.13
CA TYR A 301 -7.99 -21.87 10.64
C TYR A 301 -7.29 -21.75 12.01
N GLY A 302 -7.81 -20.89 12.88
CA GLY A 302 -7.27 -20.67 14.22
C GLY A 302 -6.07 -19.72 14.27
N ILE A 303 -5.63 -19.15 13.15
CA ILE A 303 -4.45 -18.28 13.12
C ILE A 303 -4.86 -16.82 13.23
N ILE A 304 -4.19 -16.07 14.11
CA ILE A 304 -4.37 -14.61 14.21
C ILE A 304 -3.68 -13.96 13.02
N LEU A 305 -4.47 -13.58 12.01
CA LEU A 305 -3.96 -13.05 10.75
C LEU A 305 -4.31 -11.56 10.56
N TYR A 306 -5.46 -11.13 11.06
CA TYR A 306 -5.98 -9.77 10.88
C TYR A 306 -5.90 -8.94 12.15
N GLN A 307 -5.85 -7.61 12.02
CA GLN A 307 -5.85 -6.70 13.18
C GLN A 307 -7.19 -6.75 13.91
N GLU A 308 -8.27 -6.87 13.14
CA GLU A 308 -9.64 -7.01 13.62
C GLU A 308 -9.79 -8.23 14.53
N GLN A 309 -9.10 -9.34 14.21
CA GLN A 309 -9.09 -10.53 15.07
C GLN A 309 -8.38 -10.25 16.41
N VAL A 310 -7.28 -9.49 16.41
CA VAL A 310 -6.61 -9.07 17.65
C VAL A 310 -7.55 -8.25 18.52
N MET A 311 -8.28 -7.30 17.93
CA MET A 311 -9.26 -6.49 18.64
C MET A 311 -10.40 -7.33 19.23
N GLN A 312 -10.95 -8.25 18.44
CA GLN A 312 -12.01 -9.16 18.88
C GLN A 312 -11.54 -10.11 19.98
N ILE A 313 -10.29 -10.60 19.95
CA ILE A 313 -9.71 -11.40 21.03
C ILE A 313 -9.69 -10.62 22.35
N ALA A 314 -9.25 -9.34 22.32
CA ALA A 314 -9.22 -8.49 23.50
C ALA A 314 -10.64 -8.25 24.07
N GLN A 315 -11.62 -8.04 23.20
CA GLN A 315 -13.03 -7.93 23.59
C GLN A 315 -13.53 -9.22 24.26
N VAL A 316 -13.31 -10.37 23.62
CA VAL A 316 -13.83 -11.67 24.08
C VAL A 316 -13.19 -12.12 25.40
N LEU A 317 -11.87 -11.99 25.54
CA LEU A 317 -11.15 -12.51 26.70
C LEU A 317 -11.09 -11.53 27.86
N SER A 318 -11.06 -10.23 27.59
CA SER A 318 -10.80 -9.19 28.60
C SER A 318 -11.95 -8.18 28.75
N GLY A 319 -13.02 -8.29 27.96
CA GLY A 319 -14.19 -7.42 28.07
C GLY A 319 -13.97 -5.98 27.60
N TYR A 320 -12.94 -5.74 26.79
CA TYR A 320 -12.68 -4.43 26.20
C TYR A 320 -13.82 -4.01 25.26
N THR A 321 -14.07 -2.70 25.18
CA THR A 321 -14.81 -2.11 24.06
C THR A 321 -14.00 -2.29 22.78
N LEU A 322 -14.64 -2.29 21.61
CA LEU A 322 -13.90 -2.36 20.35
C LEU A 322 -13.00 -1.14 20.15
N GLY A 323 -13.42 0.05 20.62
CA GLY A 323 -12.58 1.25 20.64
C GLY A 323 -11.36 1.13 21.56
N GLY A 324 -11.56 0.58 22.77
CA GLY A 324 -10.46 0.33 23.70
C GLY A 324 -9.51 -0.77 23.24
N ALA A 325 -9.97 -1.71 22.40
CA ALA A 325 -9.14 -2.76 21.82
C ALA A 325 -8.30 -2.29 20.62
N ASP A 326 -8.69 -1.18 19.97
CA ASP A 326 -7.92 -0.51 18.89
C ASP A 326 -6.79 0.38 19.43
N MET A 327 -6.91 0.86 20.68
CA MET A 327 -5.92 1.70 21.37
C MET A 327 -4.67 0.93 21.79
#